data_AF-A0A8T3VZG2-F1
#
_entry.id   AF-A0A8T3VZG2-F1
#
_cell.length_a   1.000
_cell.length_b   1.000
_cell.length_c   1.000
_cell.angle_alpha   90.00
_cell.angle_beta   90.00
_cell.angle_gamma   90.00
#
_symmetry.space_group_name_H-M   'P 1'
#
loop_
_entity.id
_entity.type
_entity.pdbx_description
1 polymer ?
#
loop_
_entity_poly.entity_id
_entity_poly.type
_entity_poly.pdbx_seq_one_letter_code
_entity_poly.pdbx_strand_id
1 'polypeptide(L)'
;MKFGWIKTTGNDLEERMESVKDALESSIPGIITEKEEISSVRELGNIKIVSDNLDADVVLINKGEDLEILKSAKLSGKETGVYVVINTKEDEVYATDVSKLDFVDYVVLEGSDWTIIPLENIIADLFSEEIKIVSVVTNVKDAEAAYEILEKGVDGVVLIPKDINEVKDFSKLIERMNSESVKLDYATVTKIEPVGSGDRVCIDTCSMMEMGEGMLIGSYSRGMFLVHSETVENPYVATRPFRVNAGPVHAYILCPENKTKYLSDLKAGDKVLVVSKNGETREAIIGRVKIEKRPLFLVEAEYNGENLRTILQNAETIRLVGEDGKPVSVVDLKVGTKVLIKPDENARHFGMAIKETIIEK
;
A
#
# COMPACT_ATOMS: atom_id res chain seq x y z
N MET A 1 0.47 10.70 0.68
CA MET A 1 1.11 9.38 0.78
C MET A 1 2.23 9.51 1.79
N LYS A 2 2.26 8.64 2.79
CA LYS A 2 3.34 8.53 3.77
C LYS A 2 4.59 7.95 3.11
N PHE A 3 5.78 8.34 3.54
CA PHE A 3 7.03 7.78 3.04
C PHE A 3 8.04 7.56 4.16
N GLY A 4 8.99 6.65 3.98
CA GLY A 4 10.04 6.41 4.95
C GLY A 4 11.43 6.52 4.36
N TRP A 5 12.40 6.96 5.18
CA TRP A 5 13.83 6.90 4.89
C TRP A 5 14.54 6.10 5.96
N ILE A 6 15.68 5.49 5.61
CA ILE A 6 16.60 4.90 6.57
C ILE A 6 17.78 5.85 6.78
N LYS A 7 18.19 6.12 8.02
CA LYS A 7 19.49 6.73 8.32
C LYS A 7 20.54 5.64 8.42
N THR A 8 21.64 5.73 7.66
CA THR A 8 22.71 4.74 7.71
C THR A 8 23.27 4.62 9.13
N THR A 9 23.37 3.39 9.65
CA THR A 9 23.95 3.08 10.96
C THR A 9 25.19 2.20 10.77
N GLY A 10 26.20 2.38 11.62
CA GLY A 10 27.43 1.59 11.57
C GLY A 10 28.68 2.39 11.91
N ASN A 11 29.66 1.73 12.51
CA ASN A 11 30.94 2.32 12.90
C ASN A 11 31.88 2.51 11.70
N ASP A 12 31.72 1.69 10.66
CA ASP A 12 32.48 1.76 9.43
C ASP A 12 31.59 1.79 8.19
N LEU A 13 32.23 1.98 7.03
CA LEU A 13 31.54 2.06 5.75
C LEU A 13 30.85 0.75 5.37
N GLU A 14 31.39 -0.40 5.77
CA GLU A 14 30.82 -1.70 5.41
C GLU A 14 29.47 -1.91 6.09
N GLU A 15 29.40 -1.65 7.40
CA GLU A 15 28.14 -1.68 8.18
C GLU A 15 27.12 -0.67 7.63
N ARG A 16 27.54 0.55 7.29
CA ARG A 16 26.63 1.57 6.72
C ARG A 16 26.11 1.20 5.34
N MET A 17 26.93 0.57 4.50
CA MET A 17 26.51 0.05 3.19
C MET A 17 25.59 -1.17 3.32
N GLU A 18 25.64 -1.92 4.42
CA GLU A 18 24.67 -2.97 4.72
C GLU A 18 23.27 -2.37 4.93
N SER A 19 23.14 -1.28 5.69
CA SER A 19 21.86 -0.55 5.85
C SER A 19 21.26 -0.10 4.51
N VAL A 20 22.11 0.29 3.55
CA VAL A 20 21.67 0.70 2.20
C VAL A 20 21.14 -0.50 1.41
N LYS A 21 21.81 -1.66 1.50
CA LYS A 21 21.35 -2.89 0.86
C LYS A 21 20.01 -3.34 1.45
N ASP A 22 19.88 -3.31 2.77
CA ASP A 22 18.63 -3.65 3.47
C ASP A 22 17.46 -2.75 3.04
N ALA A 23 17.73 -1.45 2.90
CA ALA A 23 16.76 -0.47 2.40
C ALA A 23 16.34 -0.77 0.95
N LEU A 24 17.29 -1.07 0.06
CA LEU A 24 17.03 -1.46 -1.34
C LEU A 24 16.21 -2.75 -1.42
N GLU A 25 16.59 -3.79 -0.68
CA GLU A 25 15.88 -5.08 -0.64
C GLU A 25 14.46 -4.95 -0.10
N SER A 26 14.26 -4.05 0.86
CA SER A 26 12.95 -3.78 1.47
C SER A 26 12.14 -2.71 0.76
N SER A 27 12.61 -2.23 -0.41
CA SER A 27 11.94 -1.19 -1.20
C SER A 27 11.68 0.13 -0.45
N ILE A 28 12.56 0.49 0.49
CA ILE A 28 12.51 1.79 1.16
C ILE A 28 12.91 2.89 0.15
N PRO A 29 12.14 3.99 0.04
CA PRO A 29 12.33 4.96 -1.04
C PRO A 29 13.54 5.89 -0.90
N GLY A 30 14.21 5.96 0.27
CA GLY A 30 15.37 6.85 0.44
C GLY A 30 16.27 6.53 1.63
N ILE A 31 17.49 7.07 1.57
CA ILE A 31 18.55 6.90 2.57
C ILE A 31 19.13 8.26 2.99
N ILE A 32 19.36 8.45 4.29
CA ILE A 32 20.16 9.55 4.84
C ILE A 32 21.57 9.02 5.11
N THR A 33 22.58 9.68 4.53
CA THR A 33 23.99 9.25 4.58
C THR A 33 24.94 10.45 4.60
N GLU A 34 26.20 10.23 4.98
CA GLU A 34 27.24 11.26 4.97
C GLU A 34 27.68 11.59 3.54
N LYS A 35 28.13 12.83 3.30
CA LYS A 35 28.51 13.29 1.95
C LYS A 35 29.62 12.46 1.31
N GLU A 36 30.54 11.93 2.12
CA GLU A 36 31.64 11.09 1.67
C GLU A 36 31.16 9.76 1.07
N GLU A 37 29.93 9.34 1.38
CA GLU A 37 29.38 8.02 1.08
C GLU A 37 28.44 8.02 -0.13
N ILE A 38 28.06 9.20 -0.62
CA ILE A 38 27.12 9.37 -1.74
C ILE A 38 27.54 8.52 -2.96
N SER A 39 28.83 8.49 -3.27
CA SER A 39 29.35 7.71 -4.40
C SER A 39 29.16 6.20 -4.18
N SER A 40 29.45 5.71 -2.98
CA SER A 40 29.27 4.30 -2.62
C SER A 40 27.80 3.88 -2.63
N VAL A 41 26.90 4.73 -2.14
CA VAL A 41 25.45 4.48 -2.21
C VAL A 41 24.98 4.37 -3.66
N ARG A 42 25.42 5.27 -4.54
CA ARG A 42 25.08 5.24 -5.97
C ARG A 42 25.58 3.98 -6.68
N GLU A 43 26.70 3.40 -6.24
CA GLU A 43 27.23 2.14 -6.79
C GLU A 43 26.36 0.93 -6.42
N LEU A 44 25.69 0.95 -5.27
CA LEU A 44 24.83 -0.16 -4.81
C LEU A 44 23.49 -0.22 -5.53
N GLY A 45 22.92 0.93 -5.90
CA GLY A 45 21.65 0.97 -6.59
C GLY A 45 21.02 2.35 -6.71
N ASN A 46 19.89 2.41 -7.39
CA ASN A 46 19.11 3.63 -7.56
C ASN A 46 18.14 3.82 -6.39
N ILE A 47 18.58 4.56 -5.37
CA ILE A 47 17.81 4.95 -4.19
C ILE A 47 17.94 6.47 -3.99
N LYS A 48 16.88 7.14 -3.51
CA LYS A 48 16.93 8.60 -3.24
C LYS A 48 17.92 8.86 -2.11
N ILE A 49 18.90 9.73 -2.34
CA ILE A 49 19.94 10.09 -1.37
C ILE A 49 19.62 11.43 -0.71
N VAL A 50 19.65 11.45 0.61
CA VAL A 50 19.49 12.64 1.46
C VAL A 50 20.81 12.89 2.19
N SER A 51 21.40 14.07 2.02
CA SER A 51 22.70 14.41 2.63
C SER A 51 22.92 15.92 2.66
N ASP A 52 23.95 16.40 3.38
CA ASP A 52 24.34 17.82 3.49
C ASP A 52 25.11 18.33 2.26
N ASN A 53 24.97 17.67 1.10
CA ASN A 53 25.77 17.92 -0.10
C ASN A 53 24.90 18.08 -1.36
N LEU A 54 25.32 18.98 -2.26
CA LEU A 54 24.63 19.27 -3.53
C LEU A 54 24.54 18.07 -4.50
N ASP A 55 25.38 17.06 -4.33
CA ASP A 55 25.33 15.82 -5.11
C ASP A 55 24.20 14.87 -4.65
N ALA A 56 23.57 15.12 -3.50
CA ALA A 56 22.40 14.38 -3.02
C ALA A 56 21.13 14.76 -3.79
N ASP A 57 20.09 13.93 -3.73
CA ASP A 57 18.78 14.23 -4.34
C ASP A 57 17.97 15.19 -3.49
N VAL A 58 18.10 15.06 -2.15
CA VAL A 58 17.60 16.00 -1.14
C VAL A 58 18.79 16.57 -0.38
N VAL A 59 18.97 17.88 -0.43
CA VAL A 59 20.00 18.59 0.34
C VAL A 59 19.44 18.92 1.71
N LEU A 60 19.96 18.28 2.75
CA LEU A 60 19.49 18.37 4.12
C LEU A 60 20.59 18.97 5.00
N ILE A 61 20.38 20.21 5.47
CA ILE A 61 21.32 20.88 6.37
C ILE A 61 20.81 20.86 7.81
N ASN A 62 21.70 20.95 8.79
CA ASN A 62 21.36 21.04 10.20
C ASN A 62 20.93 22.46 10.60
N LYS A 63 20.14 22.57 11.68
CA LYS A 63 19.87 23.85 12.33
C LYS A 63 21.17 24.60 12.62
N GLY A 64 21.24 25.85 12.16
CA GLY A 64 22.39 26.74 12.36
C GLY A 64 23.39 26.76 11.21
N GLU A 65 23.23 25.90 10.21
CA GLU A 65 24.01 25.96 8.97
C GLU A 65 23.46 27.02 7.99
N ASP A 66 24.24 27.35 6.96
CA ASP A 66 23.92 28.43 6.02
C ASP A 66 22.76 28.06 5.09
N LEU A 67 21.63 28.75 5.23
CA LEU A 67 20.43 28.58 4.41
C LEU A 67 20.65 28.92 2.92
N GLU A 68 21.70 29.66 2.56
CA GLU A 68 22.03 29.92 1.14
C GLU A 68 22.40 28.64 0.39
N ILE A 69 22.85 27.59 1.09
CA ILE A 69 23.09 26.25 0.52
C ILE A 69 21.77 25.69 -0.03
N LEU A 70 20.66 25.81 0.71
CA LEU A 70 19.35 25.32 0.27
C LEU A 70 18.82 26.11 -0.92
N LYS A 71 18.98 27.44 -0.94
CA LYS A 71 18.61 28.24 -2.12
C LYS A 71 19.37 27.79 -3.37
N SER A 72 20.68 27.57 -3.24
CA SER A 72 21.53 27.11 -4.34
C SER A 72 21.12 25.72 -4.83
N ALA A 73 20.80 24.81 -3.90
CA ALA A 73 20.28 23.48 -4.20
C ALA A 73 18.93 23.55 -4.93
N LYS A 74 18.01 24.38 -4.43
CA LYS A 74 16.67 24.59 -5.00
C LYS A 74 16.74 25.12 -6.44
N LEU A 75 17.61 26.10 -6.69
CA LEU A 75 17.86 26.65 -8.03
C LEU A 75 18.44 25.61 -8.99
N SER A 76 19.15 24.60 -8.45
CA SER A 76 19.69 23.47 -9.22
C SER A 76 18.67 22.34 -9.42
N GLY A 77 17.40 22.55 -9.01
CA GLY A 77 16.32 21.59 -9.15
C GLY A 77 16.33 20.45 -8.13
N LYS A 78 17.10 20.60 -7.04
CA LYS A 78 17.13 19.63 -5.93
C LYS A 78 16.01 19.92 -4.94
N GLU A 79 15.59 18.87 -4.24
CA GLU A 79 14.77 19.01 -3.04
C GLU A 79 15.65 19.44 -1.86
N THR A 80 15.03 20.06 -0.86
CA THR A 80 15.75 20.77 0.20
C THR A 80 15.11 20.54 1.55
N GLY A 81 15.89 20.52 2.62
CA GLY A 81 15.33 20.41 3.95
C GLY A 81 16.25 20.86 5.06
N VAL A 82 15.67 20.98 6.25
CA VAL A 82 16.37 21.33 7.48
C VAL A 82 16.16 20.26 8.54
N TYR A 83 17.26 19.78 9.11
CA TYR A 83 17.30 18.86 10.24
C TYR A 83 17.36 19.63 11.56
N VAL A 84 16.37 19.42 12.42
CA VAL A 84 16.22 20.13 13.69
C VAL A 84 16.08 19.13 14.83
N VAL A 85 17.01 19.17 15.77
CA VAL A 85 16.88 18.47 17.05
C VAL A 85 16.08 19.35 18.01
N ILE A 86 14.93 18.87 18.47
CA ILE A 86 14.02 19.60 19.34
C ILE A 86 14.37 19.30 20.80
N ASN A 87 15.02 20.26 21.47
CA ASN A 87 15.35 20.21 22.89
C ASN A 87 14.64 21.30 23.70
N THR A 88 14.24 22.38 23.03
CA THR A 88 13.71 23.60 23.63
C THR A 88 12.56 24.16 22.80
N LYS A 89 11.78 25.07 23.38
CA LYS A 89 10.72 25.77 22.65
C LYS A 89 11.28 26.65 21.52
N GLU A 90 12.52 27.13 21.64
CA GLU A 90 13.20 27.89 20.59
C GLU A 90 13.49 27.01 19.36
N ASP A 91 13.70 25.71 19.55
CA ASP A 91 13.87 24.76 18.45
C ASP A 91 12.55 24.57 17.69
N GLU A 92 11.42 24.48 18.39
CA GLU A 92 10.08 24.40 17.76
C GLU A 92 9.75 25.65 16.93
N VAL A 93 10.05 26.84 17.47
CA VAL A 93 9.84 28.11 16.76
C VAL A 93 10.72 28.16 15.52
N TYR A 94 12.00 27.82 15.64
CA TYR A 94 12.91 27.77 14.50
C TYR A 94 12.43 26.80 13.42
N ALA A 95 12.04 25.58 13.80
CA ALA A 95 11.53 24.57 12.87
C ALA A 95 10.31 25.09 12.11
N THR A 96 9.39 25.79 12.80
CA THR A 96 8.18 26.34 12.18
C THR A 96 8.51 27.50 11.23
N ASP A 97 9.40 28.41 11.63
CA ASP A 97 9.74 29.58 10.83
C ASP A 97 10.55 29.21 9.58
N VAL A 98 11.52 28.31 9.70
CA VAL A 98 12.32 27.86 8.56
C VAL A 98 11.49 27.07 7.55
N SER A 99 10.45 26.38 8.03
CA SER A 99 9.53 25.59 7.21
C SER A 99 8.64 26.43 6.29
N LYS A 100 8.47 27.72 6.57
CA LYS A 100 7.66 28.65 5.77
C LYS A 100 8.44 29.28 4.61
N LEU A 101 9.72 28.94 4.48
CA LEU A 101 10.56 29.43 3.39
C LEU A 101 10.25 28.62 2.12
N ASP A 102 10.07 29.30 1.00
CA ASP A 102 9.69 28.72 -0.30
C ASP A 102 10.73 27.77 -0.90
N PHE A 103 11.97 27.85 -0.42
CA PHE A 103 13.08 26.98 -0.78
C PHE A 103 13.33 25.85 0.23
N VAL A 104 12.36 25.52 1.09
CA VAL A 104 12.44 24.40 2.04
C VAL A 104 11.30 23.43 1.80
N ASP A 105 11.62 22.22 1.33
CA ASP A 105 10.63 21.18 1.03
C ASP A 105 10.35 20.24 2.21
N TYR A 106 11.34 20.06 3.10
CA TYR A 106 11.30 19.13 4.21
C TYR A 106 11.75 19.79 5.52
N VAL A 107 11.04 19.48 6.61
CA VAL A 107 11.55 19.68 7.96
C VAL A 107 11.69 18.33 8.65
N VAL A 108 12.92 17.96 9.00
CA VAL A 108 13.26 16.70 9.66
C VAL A 108 13.46 16.97 11.14
N LEU A 109 12.64 16.35 11.99
CA LEU A 109 12.54 16.63 13.42
C LEU A 109 13.05 15.42 14.22
N GLU A 110 14.04 15.63 15.07
CA GLU A 110 14.53 14.64 16.03
C GLU A 110 14.19 15.08 17.46
N GLY A 111 13.40 14.28 18.19
CA GLY A 111 13.09 14.54 19.59
C GLY A 111 14.07 13.84 20.53
N SER A 112 14.53 14.52 21.58
CA SER A 112 15.45 13.94 22.59
C SER A 112 14.77 13.05 23.63
N ASP A 113 13.49 13.31 23.91
CA ASP A 113 12.58 12.44 24.66
C ASP A 113 11.26 12.41 23.88
N TRP A 114 10.71 11.23 23.62
CA TRP A 114 9.49 11.02 22.83
C TRP A 114 8.24 11.56 23.56
N THR A 115 8.22 12.85 23.81
CA THR A 115 7.06 13.62 24.22
C THR A 115 6.32 13.94 22.94
N ILE A 116 5.11 13.42 22.79
CA ILE A 116 4.26 13.61 21.60
C ILE A 116 3.95 15.11 21.34
N ILE A 117 4.06 15.94 22.39
CA ILE A 117 3.59 17.32 22.45
C ILE A 117 4.30 18.30 21.48
N PRO A 118 5.65 18.34 21.35
CA PRO A 118 6.31 19.26 20.42
C PRO A 118 5.96 18.98 18.95
N LEU A 119 5.82 17.70 18.59
CA LEU A 119 5.49 17.30 17.22
C LEU A 119 4.03 17.65 16.87
N GLU A 120 3.10 17.49 17.80
CA GLU A 120 1.70 17.93 17.65
C GLU A 120 1.61 19.44 17.34
N ASN A 121 2.34 20.27 18.08
CA ASN A 121 2.34 21.73 17.88
C ASN A 121 2.83 22.10 16.49
N ILE A 122 3.97 21.51 16.05
CA ILE A 122 4.56 21.82 14.75
C ILE A 122 3.64 21.33 13.61
N ILE A 123 3.04 20.14 13.73
CA ILE A 123 2.08 19.62 12.75
C ILE A 123 0.85 20.53 12.63
N ALA A 124 0.34 21.03 13.77
CA ALA A 124 -0.79 21.95 13.78
C ALA A 124 -0.47 23.28 13.11
N ASP A 125 0.71 23.86 13.39
CA ASP A 125 1.13 25.15 12.84
C ASP A 125 1.47 25.09 11.34
N LEU A 126 2.03 23.98 10.87
CA LEU A 126 2.41 23.78 9.47
C LEU A 126 1.31 23.12 8.63
N PHE A 127 0.11 22.95 9.18
CA PHE A 127 -0.96 22.17 8.55
C PHE A 127 -1.34 22.67 7.16
N SER A 128 -1.31 23.99 6.94
CA SER A 128 -1.67 24.67 5.70
C SER A 128 -0.48 24.99 4.78
N GLU A 129 0.74 24.68 5.21
CA GLU A 129 1.96 24.99 4.45
C GLU A 129 2.28 23.84 3.47
N GLU A 130 2.91 24.17 2.35
CA GLU A 130 3.34 23.19 1.35
C GLU A 130 4.70 22.56 1.73
N ILE A 131 4.81 22.04 2.95
CA ILE A 131 6.02 21.38 3.47
C ILE A 131 5.77 19.93 3.86
N LYS A 132 6.81 19.10 3.76
CA LYS A 132 6.84 17.73 4.28
C LYS A 132 7.44 17.67 5.68
N ILE A 133 6.64 17.26 6.64
CA ILE A 133 7.08 17.05 8.02
C ILE A 133 7.61 15.62 8.16
N VAL A 134 8.83 15.47 8.66
CA VAL A 134 9.49 14.17 8.79
C VAL A 134 9.98 13.98 10.22
N SER A 135 9.62 12.86 10.87
CA SER A 135 10.09 12.54 12.23
C SER A 135 11.21 11.52 12.21
N VAL A 136 12.25 11.73 13.02
CA VAL A 136 13.31 10.74 13.26
C VAL A 136 12.90 9.83 14.41
N VAL A 137 13.04 8.51 14.23
CA VAL A 137 12.69 7.49 15.22
C VAL A 137 13.70 6.35 15.25
N THR A 138 13.72 5.58 16.34
CA THR A 138 14.69 4.48 16.56
C THR A 138 14.05 3.08 16.55
N ASN A 139 12.75 3.00 16.26
CA ASN A 139 12.02 1.75 16.14
C ASN A 139 10.69 1.96 15.37
N VAL A 140 10.11 0.86 14.91
CA VAL A 140 8.87 0.85 14.09
C VAL A 140 7.64 1.28 14.89
N LYS A 141 7.59 1.04 16.21
CA LYS A 141 6.46 1.43 17.05
C LYS A 141 6.33 2.95 17.16
N ASP A 142 7.47 3.62 17.31
CA ASP A 142 7.53 5.08 17.29
C ASP A 142 7.22 5.63 15.89
N ALA A 143 7.65 4.94 14.82
CA ALA A 143 7.25 5.29 13.46
C ALA A 143 5.72 5.26 13.28
N GLU A 144 5.06 4.21 13.76
CA GLU A 144 3.60 4.06 13.71
C GLU A 144 2.90 5.19 14.43
N ALA A 145 3.31 5.47 15.68
CA ALA A 145 2.74 6.56 16.44
C ALA A 145 2.96 7.92 15.76
N ALA A 146 4.12 8.18 15.15
CA ALA A 146 4.39 9.44 14.43
C ALA A 146 3.46 9.64 13.22
N TYR A 147 3.14 8.57 12.50
CA TYR A 147 2.21 8.61 11.37
C TYR A 147 0.74 8.83 11.77
N GLU A 148 0.38 8.60 13.03
CA GLU A 148 -1.00 8.67 13.54
C GLU A 148 -1.32 9.93 14.36
N ILE A 149 -0.31 10.75 14.71
CA ILE A 149 -0.48 11.96 15.53
C ILE A 149 -1.59 12.87 14.96
N LEU A 150 -2.55 13.29 15.80
CA LEU A 150 -3.68 14.16 15.41
C LEU A 150 -4.50 13.64 14.21
N GLU A 151 -4.58 12.32 14.00
CA GLU A 151 -5.26 11.65 12.87
C GLU A 151 -4.71 12.02 11.46
N LYS A 152 -3.73 12.93 11.38
CA LYS A 152 -3.03 13.31 10.14
C LYS A 152 -1.61 12.77 10.11
N GLY A 153 -0.88 12.87 11.22
CA GLY A 153 0.52 12.48 11.43
C GLY A 153 1.54 13.21 10.54
N VAL A 154 2.81 12.83 10.68
CA VAL A 154 3.90 13.33 9.82
C VAL A 154 3.81 12.79 8.40
N ASP A 155 4.31 13.51 7.40
CA ASP A 155 4.36 13.01 6.01
C ASP A 155 5.35 11.86 5.85
N GLY A 156 6.45 11.87 6.61
CA GLY A 156 7.45 10.82 6.54
C GLY A 156 8.15 10.52 7.85
N VAL A 157 8.85 9.39 7.88
CA VAL A 157 9.67 8.97 9.03
C VAL A 157 11.07 8.60 8.58
N VAL A 158 12.08 9.07 9.30
CA VAL A 158 13.46 8.56 9.23
C VAL A 158 13.62 7.52 10.32
N LEU A 159 13.75 6.25 9.96
CA LEU A 159 14.09 5.20 10.91
C LEU A 159 15.61 5.06 11.01
N ILE A 160 16.09 4.97 12.25
CA ILE A 160 17.45 4.54 12.60
C ILE A 160 17.35 3.05 12.96
N PRO A 161 17.60 2.12 12.02
CA PRO A 161 17.33 0.70 12.24
C PRO A 161 18.42 0.04 13.08
N LYS A 162 18.03 -0.94 13.89
CA LYS A 162 18.95 -1.82 14.62
C LYS A 162 19.40 -3.02 13.81
N ASP A 163 18.52 -3.52 12.93
CA ASP A 163 18.75 -4.69 12.09
C ASP A 163 17.81 -4.71 10.87
N ILE A 164 18.05 -5.65 9.95
CA ILE A 164 17.25 -5.85 8.74
C ILE A 164 15.77 -6.16 9.02
N ASN A 165 15.42 -6.75 10.17
CA ASN A 165 14.02 -7.06 10.48
C ASN A 165 13.25 -5.77 10.76
N GLU A 166 13.85 -4.80 11.46
CA GLU A 166 13.25 -3.48 11.64
C GLU A 166 13.03 -2.77 10.29
N VAL A 167 13.96 -2.89 9.34
CA VAL A 167 13.78 -2.31 7.99
C VAL A 167 12.59 -2.96 7.26
N LYS A 168 12.46 -4.29 7.34
CA LYS A 168 11.34 -5.03 6.75
C LYS A 168 10.01 -4.67 7.38
N ASP A 169 9.95 -4.57 8.70
CA ASP A 169 8.73 -4.22 9.42
C ASP A 169 8.35 -2.75 9.20
N PHE A 170 9.33 -1.86 9.05
CA PHE A 170 9.10 -0.48 8.65
C PHE A 170 8.54 -0.37 7.24
N SER A 171 9.05 -1.16 6.28
CA SER A 171 8.49 -1.22 4.92
C SER A 171 7.02 -1.63 4.93
N LYS A 172 6.67 -2.69 5.67
CA LYS A 172 5.27 -3.12 5.85
C LYS A 172 4.41 -2.03 6.50
N LEU A 173 4.96 -1.31 7.49
CA LEU A 173 4.25 -0.19 8.12
C LEU A 173 3.93 0.89 7.08
N ILE A 174 4.89 1.32 6.27
CA ILE A 174 4.67 2.34 5.23
C ILE A 174 3.61 1.88 4.22
N GLU A 175 3.68 0.62 3.79
CA GLU A 175 2.68 0.02 2.89
C GLU A 175 1.29 0.09 3.52
N ARG A 176 1.16 -0.30 4.79
CA ARG A 176 -0.09 -0.26 5.54
C ARG A 176 -0.61 1.16 5.77
N MET A 177 0.25 2.13 6.06
CA MET A 177 -0.18 3.53 6.25
C MET A 177 -0.66 4.19 4.95
N ASN A 178 -0.30 3.61 3.80
CA ASN A 178 -0.71 4.07 2.49
C ASN A 178 -1.82 3.23 1.87
N SER A 179 -2.18 2.10 2.47
CA SER A 179 -3.24 1.27 1.94
C SER A 179 -4.61 1.90 2.19
N GLU A 180 -5.43 1.88 1.15
CA GLU A 180 -6.86 2.12 1.32
C GLU A 180 -7.45 0.92 2.06
N SER A 181 -8.44 1.14 2.92
CA SER A 181 -9.27 0.04 3.41
C SER A 181 -10.56 -0.01 2.63
N VAL A 182 -11.01 -1.22 2.35
CA VAL A 182 -12.30 -1.48 1.72
C VAL A 182 -13.25 -1.97 2.79
N LYS A 183 -14.40 -1.30 2.91
CA LYS A 183 -15.49 -1.79 3.76
C LYS A 183 -16.09 -3.05 3.14
N LEU A 184 -15.91 -4.17 3.83
CA LEU A 184 -16.53 -5.44 3.46
C LEU A 184 -17.80 -5.68 4.27
N ASP A 185 -18.68 -6.50 3.71
CA ASP A 185 -19.89 -7.02 4.35
C ASP A 185 -20.14 -8.45 3.84
N TYR A 186 -21.24 -9.09 4.24
CA TYR A 186 -21.54 -10.47 3.87
C TYR A 186 -22.86 -10.57 3.10
N ALA A 187 -22.83 -11.29 1.98
CA ALA A 187 -24.02 -11.69 1.25
C ALA A 187 -24.34 -13.16 1.50
N THR A 188 -25.63 -13.51 1.56
CA THR A 188 -26.07 -14.89 1.76
C THR A 188 -26.31 -15.56 0.42
N VAL A 189 -25.60 -16.64 0.13
CA VAL A 189 -25.75 -17.39 -1.12
C VAL A 189 -27.18 -17.93 -1.24
N THR A 190 -27.84 -17.60 -2.34
CA THR A 190 -29.23 -18.00 -2.64
C THR A 190 -29.31 -19.03 -3.75
N LYS A 191 -28.33 -19.07 -4.65
CA LYS A 191 -28.31 -19.98 -5.79
C LYS A 191 -26.89 -20.35 -6.21
N ILE A 192 -26.66 -21.63 -6.50
CA ILE A 192 -25.47 -22.14 -7.20
C ILE A 192 -25.96 -22.99 -8.38
N GLU A 193 -25.53 -22.68 -9.60
CA GLU A 193 -25.95 -23.41 -10.81
C GLU A 193 -24.81 -23.57 -11.82
N PRO A 194 -24.55 -24.77 -12.37
CA PRO A 194 -23.60 -24.95 -13.46
C PRO A 194 -24.13 -24.30 -14.74
N VAL A 195 -23.32 -23.43 -15.36
CA VAL A 195 -23.71 -22.65 -16.57
C VAL A 195 -22.94 -23.03 -17.83
N GLY A 196 -22.24 -24.17 -17.79
CA GLY A 196 -21.49 -24.69 -18.93
C GLY A 196 -20.07 -24.13 -18.99
N SER A 197 -19.49 -24.14 -20.20
CA SER A 197 -18.07 -23.82 -20.42
C SER A 197 -17.89 -22.43 -20.99
N GLY A 198 -16.98 -21.64 -20.43
CA GLY A 198 -16.69 -20.27 -20.87
C GLY A 198 -15.25 -19.85 -20.63
N ASP A 199 -14.85 -18.73 -21.24
CA ASP A 199 -13.50 -18.18 -21.12
C ASP A 199 -13.35 -17.45 -19.78
N ARG A 200 -12.40 -17.92 -18.97
CA ARG A 200 -12.11 -17.39 -17.65
C ARG A 200 -10.68 -16.89 -17.54
N VAL A 201 -10.49 -15.91 -16.68
CA VAL A 201 -9.23 -15.22 -16.42
C VAL A 201 -8.61 -15.74 -15.14
N CYS A 202 -7.32 -16.09 -15.18
CA CYS A 202 -6.45 -16.21 -14.01
C CYS A 202 -5.52 -15.00 -13.97
N ILE A 203 -5.30 -14.45 -12.78
CA ILE A 203 -4.33 -13.39 -12.54
C ILE A 203 -3.20 -14.00 -11.71
N ASP A 204 -1.99 -13.99 -12.27
CA ASP A 204 -0.75 -14.27 -11.55
C ASP A 204 -0.07 -12.95 -11.23
N THR A 205 0.15 -12.69 -9.95
CA THR A 205 0.82 -11.49 -9.47
C THR A 205 2.32 -11.73 -9.23
N CYS A 206 3.07 -10.65 -9.07
CA CYS A 206 4.46 -10.66 -8.61
C CYS A 206 4.58 -10.66 -7.08
N SER A 207 3.47 -10.83 -6.36
CA SER A 207 3.39 -10.77 -4.90
C SER A 207 2.80 -12.06 -4.35
N MET A 208 3.22 -12.46 -3.16
CA MET A 208 2.61 -13.58 -2.44
C MET A 208 1.39 -13.06 -1.65
N MET A 209 0.29 -13.83 -1.70
CA MET A 209 -0.89 -13.61 -0.88
C MET A 209 -0.95 -14.62 0.26
N GLU A 210 -1.63 -14.23 1.33
CA GLU A 210 -1.85 -15.02 2.53
C GLU A 210 -3.27 -15.61 2.58
N MET A 211 -3.51 -16.45 3.58
CA MET A 211 -4.83 -17.04 3.77
C MET A 211 -5.87 -15.97 4.16
N GLY A 212 -7.01 -15.97 3.48
CA GLY A 212 -8.02 -14.91 3.59
C GLY A 212 -7.81 -13.74 2.64
N GLU A 213 -6.74 -13.74 1.84
CA GLU A 213 -6.49 -12.69 0.85
C GLU A 213 -6.88 -13.10 -0.57
N GLY A 214 -7.32 -12.13 -1.35
CA GLY A 214 -7.78 -12.35 -2.71
C GLY A 214 -8.05 -11.06 -3.46
N MET A 215 -8.96 -11.12 -4.43
CA MET A 215 -9.38 -9.98 -5.24
C MET A 215 -10.90 -9.85 -5.23
N LEU A 216 -11.39 -8.62 -5.25
CA LEU A 216 -12.81 -8.31 -5.32
C LEU A 216 -13.29 -8.37 -6.77
N ILE A 217 -14.17 -9.34 -7.06
CA ILE A 217 -14.62 -9.65 -8.41
C ILE A 217 -16.13 -9.86 -8.43
N GLY A 218 -16.82 -9.26 -9.38
CA GLY A 218 -18.27 -9.41 -9.54
C GLY A 218 -18.70 -9.31 -10.99
N SER A 219 -19.85 -9.90 -11.33
CA SER A 219 -20.47 -9.69 -12.64
C SER A 219 -20.95 -8.25 -12.82
N TYR A 220 -21.17 -7.53 -11.71
CA TYR A 220 -21.61 -6.15 -11.68
C TYR A 220 -20.71 -5.34 -10.74
N SER A 221 -20.55 -4.04 -11.00
CA SER A 221 -19.75 -3.18 -10.12
C SER A 221 -20.39 -2.94 -8.76
N ARG A 222 -21.72 -3.07 -8.65
CA ARG A 222 -22.54 -2.80 -7.45
C ARG A 222 -22.32 -3.78 -6.29
N GLY A 223 -21.69 -4.92 -6.56
CA GLY A 223 -21.33 -5.88 -5.52
C GLY A 223 -20.28 -6.86 -6.02
N MET A 224 -19.11 -6.80 -5.41
CA MET A 224 -17.97 -7.65 -5.76
C MET A 224 -17.72 -8.67 -4.65
N PHE A 225 -17.48 -9.92 -5.03
CA PHE A 225 -17.19 -11.01 -4.12
C PHE A 225 -15.68 -11.10 -3.87
N LEU A 226 -15.29 -11.41 -2.64
CA LEU A 226 -13.87 -11.65 -2.34
C LEU A 226 -13.49 -13.07 -2.80
N VAL A 227 -12.88 -13.15 -3.99
CA VAL A 227 -12.37 -14.40 -4.57
C VAL A 227 -10.98 -14.64 -4.03
N HIS A 228 -10.84 -15.73 -3.28
CA HIS A 228 -9.65 -16.06 -2.54
C HIS A 228 -8.50 -16.56 -3.44
N SER A 229 -7.28 -16.28 -3.02
CA SER A 229 -6.05 -16.75 -3.66
C SER A 229 -5.85 -18.27 -3.53
N GLU A 230 -5.01 -18.87 -4.39
CA GLU A 230 -4.71 -20.31 -4.37
C GLU A 230 -3.71 -20.68 -3.25
N THR A 231 -3.99 -20.25 -2.01
CA THR A 231 -3.14 -20.43 -0.81
C THR A 231 -3.52 -21.66 0.03
N VAL A 232 -4.68 -22.28 -0.19
CA VAL A 232 -5.12 -23.46 0.55
C VAL A 232 -4.54 -24.72 -0.08
N GLU A 233 -3.76 -25.48 0.71
CA GLU A 233 -3.24 -26.77 0.31
C GLU A 233 -4.37 -27.76 0.00
N ASN A 234 -4.18 -28.56 -1.05
CA ASN A 234 -5.01 -29.74 -1.28
C ASN A 234 -4.12 -30.92 -1.70
N PRO A 235 -4.61 -32.18 -1.59
CA PRO A 235 -3.80 -33.36 -1.87
C PRO A 235 -3.38 -33.53 -3.35
N TYR A 236 -3.98 -32.77 -4.26
CA TYR A 236 -3.90 -33.02 -5.71
C TYR A 236 -3.04 -31.99 -6.45
N VAL A 237 -2.90 -30.77 -5.91
CA VAL A 237 -2.28 -29.63 -6.58
C VAL A 237 -1.53 -28.77 -5.56
N ALA A 238 -0.27 -28.44 -5.86
CA ALA A 238 0.51 -27.49 -5.08
C ALA A 238 -0.12 -26.09 -5.11
N THR A 239 -0.02 -25.37 -3.99
CA THR A 239 -0.52 -24.00 -3.85
C THR A 239 0.22 -23.04 -4.75
N ARG A 240 -0.48 -21.97 -5.16
CA ARG A 240 0.06 -20.86 -5.93
C ARG A 240 -0.39 -19.57 -5.23
N PRO A 241 0.23 -19.22 -4.10
CA PRO A 241 -0.17 -18.06 -3.29
C PRO A 241 -0.10 -16.72 -4.04
N PHE A 242 0.51 -16.66 -5.22
CA PHE A 242 0.52 -15.48 -6.09
C PHE A 242 -0.65 -15.43 -7.11
N ARG A 243 -1.53 -16.43 -7.13
CA ARG A 243 -2.59 -16.62 -8.14
C ARG A 243 -3.99 -16.41 -7.57
N VAL A 244 -4.82 -15.67 -8.31
CA VAL A 244 -6.29 -15.66 -8.16
C VAL A 244 -6.94 -16.19 -9.43
N ASN A 245 -7.82 -17.16 -9.27
CA ASN A 245 -8.65 -17.69 -10.34
C ASN A 245 -9.93 -16.84 -10.44
N ALA A 246 -9.81 -15.71 -11.12
CA ALA A 246 -10.67 -14.54 -10.98
C ALA A 246 -12.14 -14.76 -11.36
N GLY A 247 -12.42 -15.14 -12.61
CA GLY A 247 -13.80 -15.21 -13.14
C GLY A 247 -13.82 -15.15 -14.67
N PRO A 248 -15.00 -15.07 -15.32
CA PRO A 248 -15.11 -14.94 -16.76
C PRO A 248 -14.61 -13.57 -17.26
N VAL A 249 -14.24 -13.49 -18.54
CA VAL A 249 -13.68 -12.29 -19.17
C VAL A 249 -14.51 -10.99 -18.98
N HIS A 250 -15.84 -11.09 -18.81
CA HIS A 250 -16.73 -9.95 -18.63
C HIS A 250 -16.82 -9.44 -17.18
N ALA A 251 -16.32 -10.20 -16.20
CA ALA A 251 -16.45 -9.78 -14.81
C ALA A 251 -15.57 -8.56 -14.52
N TYR A 252 -16.00 -7.76 -13.56
CA TYR A 252 -15.26 -6.61 -13.07
C TYR A 252 -14.31 -7.01 -11.95
N ILE A 253 -13.19 -6.31 -11.85
CA ILE A 253 -12.26 -6.35 -10.72
C ILE A 253 -12.13 -4.95 -10.10
N LEU A 254 -11.94 -4.87 -8.78
CA LEU A 254 -11.52 -3.65 -8.11
C LEU A 254 -10.02 -3.41 -8.30
N CYS A 255 -9.67 -2.24 -8.81
CA CYS A 255 -8.31 -1.74 -8.98
C CYS A 255 -8.04 -0.62 -7.95
N PRO A 256 -6.76 -0.20 -7.80
CA PRO A 256 -6.40 0.95 -6.96
C PRO A 256 -7.19 2.22 -7.31
N GLU A 257 -7.25 3.15 -6.35
CA GLU A 257 -8.05 4.39 -6.43
C GLU A 257 -9.55 4.12 -6.60
N ASN A 258 -10.03 2.98 -6.08
CA ASN A 258 -11.42 2.55 -6.15
C ASN A 258 -11.98 2.45 -7.61
N LYS A 259 -11.10 2.23 -8.59
CA LYS A 259 -11.47 2.08 -10.01
C LYS A 259 -11.89 0.64 -10.32
N THR A 260 -12.70 0.45 -11.36
CA THR A 260 -13.08 -0.88 -11.84
C THR A 260 -12.62 -1.09 -13.28
N LYS A 261 -12.22 -2.33 -13.61
CA LYS A 261 -11.87 -2.76 -14.97
C LYS A 261 -12.52 -4.09 -15.28
N TYR A 262 -12.72 -4.40 -16.57
CA TYR A 262 -13.03 -5.77 -16.98
C TYR A 262 -11.80 -6.66 -16.83
N LEU A 263 -12.00 -7.92 -16.45
CA LEU A 263 -10.93 -8.90 -16.39
C LEU A 263 -10.26 -9.12 -17.76
N SER A 264 -10.99 -8.95 -18.87
CA SER A 264 -10.45 -9.02 -20.24
C SER A 264 -9.41 -7.96 -20.56
N ASP A 265 -9.44 -6.82 -19.86
CA ASP A 265 -8.63 -5.66 -20.19
C ASP A 265 -7.30 -5.64 -19.43
N LEU A 266 -7.13 -6.56 -18.49
CA LEU A 266 -5.91 -6.69 -17.69
C LEU A 266 -4.76 -7.25 -18.54
N LYS A 267 -3.55 -6.77 -18.25
CA LYS A 267 -2.31 -7.22 -18.87
C LYS A 267 -1.17 -7.26 -17.86
N ALA A 268 -0.06 -7.90 -18.22
CA ALA A 268 1.15 -7.87 -17.40
C ALA A 268 1.65 -6.42 -17.22
N GLY A 269 2.09 -6.10 -16.02
CA GLY A 269 2.50 -4.75 -15.61
C GLY A 269 1.37 -3.87 -15.06
N ASP A 270 0.09 -4.23 -15.27
CA ASP A 270 -1.01 -3.53 -14.62
C ASP A 270 -0.97 -3.78 -13.09
N LYS A 271 -1.50 -2.82 -12.33
CA LYS A 271 -1.70 -2.93 -10.87
C LYS A 271 -3.11 -3.38 -10.54
N VAL A 272 -3.24 -4.28 -9.58
CA VAL A 272 -4.52 -4.75 -9.01
C VAL A 272 -4.51 -4.62 -7.50
N LEU A 273 -5.68 -4.63 -6.89
CA LEU A 273 -5.83 -4.52 -5.45
C LEU A 273 -5.99 -5.92 -4.84
N VAL A 274 -5.04 -6.32 -4.00
CA VAL A 274 -5.18 -7.48 -3.11
C VAL A 274 -5.95 -7.01 -1.88
N VAL A 275 -6.95 -7.77 -1.47
CA VAL A 275 -7.83 -7.44 -0.33
C VAL A 275 -7.82 -8.58 0.67
N SER A 276 -7.57 -8.25 1.94
CA SER A 276 -7.63 -9.20 3.05
C SER A 276 -9.07 -9.41 3.52
N LYS A 277 -9.31 -10.49 4.27
CA LYS A 277 -10.60 -10.76 4.93
C LYS A 277 -11.08 -9.64 5.87
N ASN A 278 -10.17 -8.76 6.32
CA ASN A 278 -10.47 -7.63 7.19
C ASN A 278 -10.73 -6.33 6.40
N GLY A 279 -10.60 -6.36 5.07
CA GLY A 279 -10.74 -5.19 4.21
C GLY A 279 -9.46 -4.37 4.03
N GLU A 280 -8.33 -4.79 4.62
CA GLU A 280 -7.03 -4.17 4.34
C GLU A 280 -6.65 -4.45 2.89
N THR A 281 -6.05 -3.46 2.23
CA THR A 281 -5.65 -3.62 0.84
C THR A 281 -4.17 -3.41 0.60
N ARG A 282 -3.66 -3.90 -0.52
CA ARG A 282 -2.36 -3.50 -1.05
C ARG A 282 -2.34 -3.63 -2.56
N GLU A 283 -1.48 -2.85 -3.21
CA GLU A 283 -1.28 -2.98 -4.65
C GLU A 283 -0.40 -4.20 -4.96
N ALA A 284 -0.77 -4.97 -5.98
CA ALA A 284 0.06 -6.03 -6.54
C ALA A 284 0.22 -5.83 -8.05
N ILE A 285 1.42 -6.10 -8.55
CA ILE A 285 1.72 -6.04 -9.98
C ILE A 285 1.32 -7.36 -10.62
N ILE A 286 0.60 -7.31 -11.74
CA ILE A 286 0.29 -8.49 -12.54
C ILE A 286 1.55 -8.93 -13.29
N GLY A 287 2.00 -10.16 -13.05
CA GLY A 287 3.05 -10.81 -13.82
C GLY A 287 2.50 -11.50 -15.09
N ARG A 288 1.32 -12.12 -15.00
CA ARG A 288 0.68 -12.80 -16.14
C ARG A 288 -0.83 -12.85 -15.99
N VAL A 289 -1.54 -12.62 -17.10
CA VAL A 289 -2.98 -12.89 -17.25
C VAL A 289 -3.15 -14.11 -18.16
N LYS A 290 -3.92 -15.11 -17.73
CA LYS A 290 -4.21 -16.32 -18.51
C LYS A 290 -5.70 -16.44 -18.77
N ILE A 291 -6.09 -16.51 -20.05
CA ILE A 291 -7.46 -16.75 -20.47
C ILE A 291 -7.58 -18.19 -20.98
N GLU A 292 -8.50 -18.96 -20.41
CA GLU A 292 -8.74 -20.35 -20.83
C GLU A 292 -10.21 -20.74 -20.66
N LYS A 293 -10.68 -21.71 -21.45
CA LYS A 293 -12.05 -22.20 -21.39
C LYS A 293 -12.20 -23.28 -20.30
N ARG A 294 -13.14 -23.09 -19.37
CA ARG A 294 -13.41 -24.00 -18.24
C ARG A 294 -14.91 -24.09 -17.94
N PRO A 295 -15.38 -25.18 -17.31
CA PRO A 295 -16.72 -25.24 -16.72
C PRO A 295 -16.89 -24.17 -15.63
N LEU A 296 -18.05 -23.52 -15.59
CA LEU A 296 -18.36 -22.41 -14.70
C LEU A 296 -19.62 -22.67 -13.86
N PHE A 297 -19.67 -22.04 -12.69
CA PHE A 297 -20.85 -21.87 -11.83
C PHE A 297 -21.32 -20.42 -11.84
N LEU A 298 -22.63 -20.21 -11.92
CA LEU A 298 -23.29 -19.00 -11.47
C LEU A 298 -23.51 -19.10 -9.97
N VAL A 299 -23.06 -18.08 -9.24
CA VAL A 299 -23.33 -17.90 -7.81
C VAL A 299 -24.15 -16.63 -7.65
N GLU A 300 -25.34 -16.76 -7.07
CA GLU A 300 -26.16 -15.62 -6.64
C GLU A 300 -26.16 -15.53 -5.12
N ALA A 301 -26.09 -14.31 -4.60
CA ALA A 301 -26.18 -14.04 -3.17
C ALA A 301 -27.03 -12.79 -2.91
N GLU A 302 -27.74 -12.79 -1.79
CA GLU A 302 -28.59 -11.67 -1.37
C GLU A 302 -27.87 -10.81 -0.34
N TYR A 303 -27.93 -9.49 -0.55
CA TYR A 303 -27.47 -8.46 0.39
C TYR A 303 -28.50 -7.34 0.44
N ASN A 304 -29.09 -7.07 1.61
CA ASN A 304 -30.10 -6.01 1.82
C ASN A 304 -31.25 -6.00 0.78
N GLY A 305 -31.70 -7.18 0.34
CA GLY A 305 -32.73 -7.34 -0.68
C GLY A 305 -32.26 -7.20 -2.13
N GLU A 306 -30.98 -6.90 -2.36
CA GLU A 306 -30.36 -6.91 -3.68
C GLU A 306 -29.76 -8.28 -4.00
N ASN A 307 -29.92 -8.73 -5.24
CA ASN A 307 -29.33 -9.97 -5.75
C ASN A 307 -28.00 -9.64 -6.44
N LEU A 308 -26.90 -10.05 -5.82
CA LEU A 308 -25.54 -9.96 -6.32
C LEU A 308 -25.16 -11.25 -7.04
N ARG A 309 -24.33 -11.12 -8.07
CA ARG A 309 -23.92 -12.26 -8.90
C ARG A 309 -22.45 -12.26 -9.21
N THR A 310 -21.91 -13.46 -9.25
CA THR A 310 -20.60 -13.72 -9.82
C THR A 310 -20.63 -15.06 -10.54
N ILE A 311 -19.74 -15.20 -11.51
CA ILE A 311 -19.53 -16.47 -12.20
C ILE A 311 -18.09 -16.89 -11.93
N LEU A 312 -17.91 -18.12 -11.48
CA LEU A 312 -16.62 -18.66 -11.09
C LEU A 312 -16.38 -20.00 -11.76
N GLN A 313 -15.12 -20.42 -11.87
CA GLN A 313 -14.84 -21.76 -12.36
C GLN A 313 -15.42 -22.81 -11.42
N ASN A 314 -16.05 -23.85 -11.97
CA ASN A 314 -16.43 -25.04 -11.22
C ASN A 314 -15.19 -25.91 -10.96
N ALA A 315 -14.48 -25.63 -9.87
CA ALA A 315 -13.37 -26.43 -9.36
C ALA A 315 -13.13 -26.18 -7.86
N GLU A 316 -12.65 -27.21 -7.16
CA GLU A 316 -12.35 -27.19 -5.71
C GLU A 316 -11.26 -26.19 -5.28
N THR A 317 -10.42 -25.78 -6.23
CA THR A 317 -9.35 -24.79 -5.99
C THR A 317 -9.87 -23.35 -5.98
N ILE A 318 -11.12 -23.13 -6.41
CA ILE A 318 -11.75 -21.82 -6.49
C ILE A 318 -12.55 -21.61 -5.23
N ARG A 319 -12.25 -20.52 -4.51
CA ARG A 319 -12.83 -20.28 -3.20
C ARG A 319 -13.31 -18.83 -3.08
N LEU A 320 -14.41 -18.65 -2.39
CA LEU A 320 -14.83 -17.37 -1.84
C LEU A 320 -14.39 -17.28 -0.38
N VAL A 321 -14.28 -16.10 0.19
CA VAL A 321 -14.02 -15.97 1.63
C VAL A 321 -15.34 -15.93 2.39
N GLY A 322 -15.51 -16.80 3.38
CA GLY A 322 -16.71 -16.91 4.21
C GLY A 322 -16.78 -15.85 5.31
N GLU A 323 -17.87 -15.85 6.08
CA GLU A 323 -18.09 -14.84 7.13
C GLU A 323 -17.05 -14.87 8.26
N ASP A 324 -16.50 -16.06 8.52
CA ASP A 324 -15.45 -16.33 9.49
C ASP A 324 -14.04 -16.05 8.93
N GLY A 325 -13.94 -15.48 7.73
CA GLY A 325 -12.68 -15.22 7.05
C GLY A 325 -11.99 -16.46 6.49
N LYS A 326 -12.63 -17.64 6.54
CA LYS A 326 -12.08 -18.87 5.98
C LYS A 326 -12.47 -19.04 4.51
N PRO A 327 -11.58 -19.60 3.68
CA PRO A 327 -11.90 -19.83 2.29
C PRO A 327 -12.87 -21.01 2.13
N VAL A 328 -13.99 -20.76 1.45
CA VAL A 328 -15.05 -21.72 1.13
C VAL A 328 -14.97 -22.07 -0.34
N SER A 329 -14.75 -23.34 -0.63
CA SER A 329 -14.72 -23.89 -1.98
C SER A 329 -16.07 -23.71 -2.68
N VAL A 330 -16.04 -23.28 -3.94
CA VAL A 330 -17.27 -23.07 -4.74
C VAL A 330 -18.02 -24.38 -4.99
N VAL A 331 -17.33 -25.54 -4.98
CA VAL A 331 -17.99 -26.85 -5.13
C VAL A 331 -18.66 -27.31 -3.85
N ASP A 332 -18.24 -26.78 -2.71
CA ASP A 332 -18.80 -27.08 -1.38
C ASP A 332 -19.79 -26.00 -0.90
N LEU A 333 -19.99 -24.96 -1.71
CA LEU A 333 -20.87 -23.83 -1.42
C LEU A 333 -22.32 -24.29 -1.37
N LYS A 334 -23.06 -23.84 -0.35
CA LYS A 334 -24.48 -24.19 -0.16
C LYS A 334 -25.31 -22.93 -0.07
N VAL A 335 -26.59 -23.07 -0.41
CA VAL A 335 -27.58 -22.03 -0.11
C VAL A 335 -27.58 -21.77 1.40
N GLY A 336 -27.56 -20.50 1.78
CA GLY A 336 -27.40 -20.05 3.17
C GLY A 336 -25.96 -19.80 3.61
N THR A 337 -24.95 -20.20 2.83
CA THR A 337 -23.56 -19.82 3.13
C THR A 337 -23.38 -18.31 2.98
N LYS A 338 -22.75 -17.66 3.95
CA LYS A 338 -22.40 -16.25 3.88
C LYS A 338 -20.97 -16.06 3.39
N VAL A 339 -20.80 -15.14 2.46
CA VAL A 339 -19.51 -14.84 1.80
C VAL A 339 -19.23 -13.35 1.82
N LEU A 340 -17.96 -12.99 1.96
CA LEU A 340 -17.48 -11.61 1.93
C LEU A 340 -17.70 -10.97 0.57
N ILE A 341 -18.25 -9.77 0.61
CA ILE A 341 -18.46 -8.88 -0.51
C ILE A 341 -17.95 -7.47 -0.18
N LYS A 342 -17.63 -6.70 -1.22
CA LYS A 342 -17.66 -5.25 -1.17
C LYS A 342 -18.98 -4.80 -1.81
N PRO A 343 -19.97 -4.35 -1.03
CA PRO A 343 -21.11 -3.66 -1.60
C PRO A 343 -20.67 -2.31 -2.20
N ASP A 344 -21.31 -1.89 -3.27
CA ASP A 344 -21.17 -0.52 -3.77
C ASP A 344 -22.55 0.12 -3.87
N GLU A 345 -22.81 1.09 -3.00
CA GLU A 345 -24.09 1.82 -2.95
C GLU A 345 -24.32 2.67 -4.22
N ASN A 346 -23.29 2.85 -5.06
CA ASN A 346 -23.39 3.57 -6.32
C ASN A 346 -22.90 2.67 -7.47
N ALA A 347 -23.76 2.43 -8.47
CA ALA A 347 -23.33 1.78 -9.72
C ALA A 347 -22.16 2.56 -10.35
N ARG A 348 -21.10 1.88 -10.78
CA ARG A 348 -19.91 2.51 -11.37
C ARG A 348 -19.77 2.07 -12.82
N HIS A 349 -19.61 3.03 -13.71
CA HIS A 349 -19.30 2.79 -15.11
C HIS A 349 -17.98 3.51 -15.44
N PHE A 350 -17.00 2.76 -15.95
CA PHE A 350 -15.66 3.29 -16.32
C PHE A 350 -14.95 4.11 -15.23
N GLY A 351 -14.95 3.61 -13.98
CA GLY A 351 -14.17 4.21 -12.89
C GLY A 351 -14.72 5.54 -12.33
N MET A 352 -15.90 6.00 -12.78
CA MET A 352 -16.59 7.15 -12.22
C MET A 352 -17.87 6.71 -11.48
N ALA A 353 -18.09 7.24 -10.28
CA ALA A 353 -19.35 7.07 -9.56
C ALA A 353 -20.44 7.90 -10.26
N ILE A 354 -21.29 7.24 -11.04
CA ILE A 354 -22.41 7.88 -11.72
C ILE A 354 -23.68 7.31 -11.11
N LYS A 355 -24.54 8.17 -10.55
CA LYS A 355 -25.93 7.81 -10.21
C LYS A 355 -26.73 7.66 -11.50
N GLU A 356 -26.40 6.66 -12.31
CA GLU A 356 -27.15 6.30 -13.50
C GLU A 356 -28.07 5.11 -13.20
N THR A 357 -29.28 5.14 -13.77
CA THR A 357 -30.21 4.00 -13.72
C THR A 357 -29.78 2.97 -14.75
N ILE A 358 -28.86 2.09 -14.38
CA ILE A 358 -28.39 0.99 -15.22
C ILE A 358 -29.18 -0.29 -14.86
N ILE A 359 -29.79 -0.94 -15.84
CA ILE A 359 -30.44 -2.24 -15.67
C ILE A 359 -29.51 -3.32 -16.24
N GLU A 360 -28.72 -3.94 -15.37
CA GLU A 360 -27.95 -5.16 -15.71
C GLU A 360 -28.74 -6.39 -15.24
N LYS A 361 -28.89 -7.40 -16.11
CA LYS A 361 -29.75 -8.58 -15.90
C LYS A 361 -29.00 -9.89 -15.84
#